data_AF-G3GYD4-F1
#
_entry.id   AF-G3GYD4-F1
#
_cell.length_a   1.000
_cell.length_b   1.000
_cell.length_c   1.000
_cell.angle_alpha   90.00
_cell.angle_beta   90.00
_cell.angle_gamma   90.00
#
_symmetry.space_group_name_H-M   'P 1'
#
loop_
_entity.id
_entity.type
_entity.pdbx_description
1 polymer ?
#
loop_
_entity_poly.entity_id
_entity_poly.type
_entity_poly.pdbx_seq_one_letter_code
_entity_poly.pdbx_strand_id
1 'polypeptide(L)'
;MRNSRHRLLARYRQAGGGTPGKASDRFLVQEVMEEEWNSLKSVENCPEALFQLGLPEDLAVLQDIEQELCDEEKSIISEYEKSLQFDENCLNSMLAEWEANPLICPVCIKYNLRIMNSVVMCPCGLHIPFHSPELTEQKLRAYLEDNVNEHSAHCPHTPEFSVTGGTEEKPSLLMSCLACDTWAVIL
;
A
#
# COMPACT_ATOMS: atom_id res chain seq x y z
N MET A 1 -22.55 -13.12 9.69
CA MET A 1 -23.41 -12.31 10.58
C MET A 1 -24.92 -12.35 10.28
N ARG A 2 -25.37 -12.05 9.04
CA ARG A 2 -26.82 -11.86 8.76
C ARG A 2 -27.65 -13.14 8.92
N ASN A 3 -27.11 -14.31 8.60
CA ASN A 3 -27.91 -15.54 8.52
C ASN A 3 -28.21 -16.16 9.89
N SER A 4 -27.23 -16.26 10.79
CA SER A 4 -27.39 -16.91 12.10
C SER A 4 -28.21 -16.06 13.07
N ARG A 5 -27.94 -14.75 13.12
CA ARG A 5 -28.78 -13.78 13.85
C ARG A 5 -30.20 -13.73 13.30
N HIS A 6 -30.39 -13.73 11.98
CA HIS A 6 -31.72 -13.71 11.39
C HIS A 6 -32.49 -15.00 11.69
N ARG A 7 -31.82 -16.16 11.70
CA ARG A 7 -32.38 -17.44 12.10
C ARG A 7 -32.84 -17.44 13.56
N LEU A 8 -32.03 -16.90 14.48
CA LEU A 8 -32.39 -16.76 15.90
C LEU A 8 -33.63 -15.85 16.07
N LEU A 9 -33.59 -14.65 15.50
CA LEU A 9 -34.69 -13.69 15.58
C LEU A 9 -35.99 -14.19 14.93
N ALA A 10 -35.89 -14.97 13.85
CA ALA A 10 -37.05 -15.58 13.19
C ALA A 10 -37.73 -16.63 14.06
N ARG A 11 -36.96 -17.46 14.79
CA ARG A 11 -37.50 -18.47 15.73
C ARG A 11 -38.27 -17.81 16.88
N TYR A 12 -37.67 -16.82 17.54
CA TYR A 12 -38.33 -16.09 18.64
C TYR A 12 -39.62 -15.38 18.20
N ARG A 13 -39.67 -14.88 16.96
CA ARG A 13 -40.91 -14.29 16.40
C ARG A 13 -42.00 -15.33 16.11
N GLN A 14 -41.63 -16.56 15.77
CA GLN A 14 -42.59 -17.64 15.50
C GLN A 14 -43.15 -18.25 16.79
N ALA A 15 -42.37 -18.29 17.88
CA ALA A 15 -42.81 -18.80 19.17
C ALA A 15 -43.93 -17.97 19.83
N GLY A 16 -44.06 -16.67 19.50
CA GLY A 16 -45.12 -15.78 20.00
C GLY A 16 -46.36 -15.66 19.10
N GLY A 17 -46.44 -16.42 18.00
CA GLY A 17 -47.45 -16.29 16.95
C GLY A 17 -48.74 -17.08 17.19
N GLY A 18 -49.37 -16.97 18.36
CA GLY A 18 -50.74 -17.44 18.57
C GLY A 18 -51.76 -16.45 18.00
N THR A 19 -52.82 -16.95 17.34
CA THR A 19 -53.89 -16.19 16.67
C THR A 19 -54.45 -15.00 17.47
N PRO A 20 -54.93 -13.91 16.81
CA PRO A 20 -55.44 -12.73 17.50
C PRO A 20 -56.75 -13.04 18.23
N GLY A 21 -56.63 -13.26 19.54
CA GLY A 21 -57.69 -13.50 20.49
C GLY A 21 -58.48 -12.23 20.85
N LYS A 22 -59.76 -12.41 21.19
CA LYS A 22 -60.77 -11.35 21.42
C LYS A 22 -60.44 -10.54 22.69
N ALA A 23 -61.09 -9.41 22.95
CA ALA A 23 -60.79 -8.52 24.10
C ALA A 23 -60.75 -9.20 25.51
N SER A 24 -61.37 -10.38 25.68
CA SER A 24 -61.27 -11.19 26.90
C SER A 24 -59.91 -11.91 27.04
N ASP A 25 -59.23 -12.21 25.93
CA ASP A 25 -57.87 -12.77 25.91
C ASP A 25 -56.84 -11.76 26.39
N ARG A 26 -57.07 -10.45 26.30
CA ARG A 26 -56.09 -9.46 26.81
C ARG A 26 -55.91 -9.52 28.32
N PHE A 27 -57.00 -9.75 29.06
CA PHE A 27 -56.95 -9.88 30.52
C PHE A 27 -56.38 -11.23 30.93
N LEU A 28 -56.76 -12.30 30.24
CA LEU A 28 -56.20 -13.64 30.44
C LEU A 28 -54.70 -13.70 30.08
N VAL A 29 -54.28 -13.03 29.00
CA VAL A 29 -52.88 -12.93 28.60
C VAL A 29 -52.09 -12.12 29.62
N GLN A 30 -52.64 -11.03 30.17
CA GLN A 30 -51.94 -10.26 31.20
C GLN A 30 -51.80 -11.07 32.49
N GLU A 31 -52.84 -11.77 32.91
CA GLU A 31 -52.83 -12.63 34.11
C GLU A 31 -51.85 -13.80 33.93
N VAL A 32 -51.90 -14.51 32.80
CA VAL A 32 -50.95 -15.56 32.45
C VAL A 32 -49.53 -15.00 32.32
N MET A 33 -49.35 -13.81 31.73
CA MET A 33 -48.03 -13.16 31.66
C MET A 33 -47.51 -12.81 33.05
N GLU A 34 -48.34 -12.32 33.96
CA GLU A 34 -47.95 -12.01 35.33
C GLU A 34 -47.64 -13.29 36.13
N GLU A 35 -48.40 -14.37 35.94
CA GLU A 35 -48.14 -15.68 36.54
C GLU A 35 -46.84 -16.31 36.01
N GLU A 36 -46.63 -16.31 34.70
CA GLU A 36 -45.40 -16.79 34.06
C GLU A 36 -44.20 -15.91 34.46
N TRP A 37 -44.38 -14.58 34.55
CA TRP A 37 -43.34 -13.65 34.99
C TRP A 37 -42.97 -13.84 36.46
N ASN A 38 -43.95 -14.12 37.33
CA ASN A 38 -43.73 -14.43 38.73
C ASN A 38 -43.08 -15.81 38.91
N SER A 39 -43.44 -16.78 38.06
CA SER A 39 -42.80 -18.10 38.01
C SER A 39 -41.34 -17.98 37.57
N LEU A 40 -41.04 -17.15 36.56
CA LEU A 40 -39.68 -16.89 36.09
C LEU A 40 -38.81 -16.19 37.15
N LYS A 41 -39.36 -15.22 37.90
CA LYS A 41 -38.66 -14.60 39.05
C LYS A 41 -38.34 -15.59 40.16
N SER A 42 -39.18 -16.62 40.34
CA SER A 42 -38.91 -17.68 41.32
C SER A 42 -37.73 -18.56 40.90
N VAL A 43 -37.52 -18.69 39.58
CA VAL A 43 -36.43 -19.44 38.94
C VAL A 43 -35.12 -18.63 38.90
N GLU A 44 -35.19 -17.30 38.81
CA GLU A 44 -34.02 -16.38 38.89
C GLU A 44 -33.23 -16.47 40.20
N ASN A 45 -33.81 -17.00 41.28
CA ASN A 45 -33.11 -17.25 42.55
C ASN A 45 -32.21 -18.50 42.56
N CYS A 46 -32.23 -19.30 41.48
CA CYS A 46 -31.34 -20.44 41.28
C CYS A 46 -30.51 -20.23 40.01
N PRO A 47 -29.21 -19.89 40.12
CA PRO A 47 -28.34 -19.68 38.96
C PRO A 47 -28.40 -20.83 37.96
N GLU A 48 -28.47 -22.08 38.43
CA GLU A 48 -28.53 -23.29 37.60
C GLU A 48 -29.79 -23.42 36.73
N ALA A 49 -30.88 -22.73 37.05
CA ALA A 49 -32.14 -22.85 36.31
C ALA A 49 -32.23 -21.85 35.15
N LEU A 50 -31.55 -20.70 35.24
CA LEU A 50 -31.28 -19.82 34.10
C LEU A 50 -30.42 -20.51 33.03
N PHE A 51 -29.45 -21.34 33.46
CA PHE A 51 -28.66 -22.18 32.56
C PHE A 51 -29.47 -23.29 31.88
N GLN A 52 -30.59 -23.72 32.47
CA GLN A 52 -31.50 -24.71 31.85
C GLN A 52 -32.56 -24.08 30.94
N LEU A 53 -32.92 -22.81 31.17
CA LEU A 53 -33.78 -22.01 30.29
C LEU A 53 -33.05 -21.52 29.04
N GLY A 54 -31.73 -21.35 29.12
CA GLY A 54 -30.86 -21.28 27.94
C GLY A 54 -30.84 -22.64 27.25
N LEU A 55 -31.81 -22.89 26.37
CA LEU A 55 -31.87 -24.11 25.57
C LEU A 55 -30.48 -24.41 24.98
N PRO A 56 -29.98 -25.66 25.04
CA PRO A 56 -28.68 -26.04 24.48
C PRO A 56 -28.48 -25.59 23.02
N GLU A 57 -29.58 -25.46 22.28
CA GLU A 57 -29.64 -24.93 20.92
C GLU A 57 -29.37 -23.43 20.81
N ASP A 58 -29.68 -22.62 21.83
CA ASP A 58 -29.39 -21.17 21.84
C ASP A 58 -27.91 -20.90 22.17
N LEU A 59 -27.29 -21.72 23.02
CA LEU A 59 -25.83 -21.68 23.23
C LEU A 59 -25.05 -21.99 21.95
N ALA A 60 -25.49 -23.00 21.19
CA ALA A 60 -24.86 -23.33 19.91
C ALA A 60 -24.95 -22.18 18.89
N VAL A 61 -26.09 -21.48 18.83
CA VAL A 61 -26.25 -20.32 17.94
C VAL A 61 -25.42 -19.12 18.39
N LEU A 62 -25.25 -18.89 19.69
CA LEU A 62 -24.35 -17.85 20.19
C LEU A 62 -22.89 -18.18 19.84
N GLN A 63 -22.50 -19.44 19.97
CA GLN A 63 -21.16 -19.90 19.60
C GLN A 63 -20.89 -19.76 18.08
N ASP A 64 -21.90 -20.05 17.24
CA ASP A 64 -21.83 -19.78 15.79
C ASP A 64 -21.63 -18.28 15.51
N ILE A 65 -22.32 -17.40 16.24
CA ILE A 65 -22.20 -15.94 16.08
C ILE A 65 -20.81 -15.45 16.51
N GLU A 66 -20.29 -15.95 17.64
CA GLU A 66 -18.94 -15.61 18.10
C GLU A 66 -17.88 -16.05 17.09
N GLN A 67 -18.02 -17.24 16.52
CA GLN A 67 -17.11 -17.74 15.49
C GLN A 67 -17.21 -16.90 14.21
N GLU A 68 -18.42 -16.58 13.74
CA GLU A 68 -18.62 -15.70 12.58
C GLU A 68 -17.98 -14.31 12.80
N LEU A 69 -18.07 -13.75 14.01
CA LEU A 69 -17.45 -12.48 14.37
C LEU A 69 -15.92 -12.56 14.37
N CYS A 70 -15.36 -13.62 14.96
CA CYS A 70 -13.92 -13.86 14.96
C CYS A 70 -13.37 -13.98 13.53
N ASP A 71 -14.10 -14.67 12.65
CA ASP A 71 -13.67 -14.87 11.27
C ASP A 71 -13.79 -13.58 10.45
N GLU A 72 -14.82 -12.76 10.69
CA GLU A 72 -14.97 -11.44 10.09
C GLU A 72 -13.84 -10.49 10.52
N GLU A 73 -13.51 -10.46 11.82
CA GLU A 73 -12.40 -9.66 12.34
C GLU A 73 -11.06 -10.09 11.73
N LYS A 74 -10.77 -11.40 11.69
CA LYS A 74 -9.57 -11.94 11.03
C LYS A 74 -9.50 -11.57 9.55
N SER A 75 -10.64 -11.61 8.86
CA SER A 75 -10.72 -11.22 7.45
C SER A 75 -10.38 -9.74 7.26
N ILE A 76 -10.94 -8.86 8.10
CA ILE A 76 -10.67 -7.42 8.06
C ILE A 76 -9.19 -7.13 8.31
N ILE A 77 -8.60 -7.76 9.34
CA ILE A 77 -7.17 -7.61 9.65
C ILE A 77 -6.33 -8.09 8.46
N SER A 78 -6.65 -9.27 7.90
CA SER A 78 -5.92 -9.81 6.74
C SER A 78 -6.00 -8.92 5.50
N GLU A 79 -7.15 -8.32 5.22
CA GLU A 79 -7.28 -7.36 4.12
C GLU A 79 -6.44 -6.10 4.37
N TYR A 80 -6.45 -5.58 5.60
CA TYR A 80 -5.64 -4.43 5.96
C TYR A 80 -4.14 -4.71 5.86
N GLU A 81 -3.66 -5.86 6.34
CA GLU A 81 -2.28 -6.29 6.21
C GLU A 81 -1.85 -6.44 4.74
N LYS A 82 -2.71 -6.99 3.88
CA LYS A 82 -2.45 -7.07 2.43
C LYS A 82 -2.34 -5.69 1.79
N SER A 83 -3.18 -4.74 2.20
CA SER A 83 -3.10 -3.36 1.72
C SER A 83 -1.79 -2.70 2.14
N LEU A 84 -1.41 -2.85 3.41
CA LEU A 84 -0.14 -2.32 3.91
C LEU A 84 1.06 -2.92 3.17
N GLN A 85 1.05 -4.23 2.92
CA GLN A 85 2.11 -4.89 2.17
C GLN A 85 2.18 -4.38 0.73
N PHE A 86 1.03 -4.09 0.09
CA PHE A 86 1.01 -3.47 -1.23
C PHE A 86 1.63 -2.06 -1.21
N ASP A 87 1.27 -1.23 -0.23
CA ASP A 87 1.81 0.11 -0.08
C ASP A 87 3.33 0.08 0.18
N GLU A 88 3.79 -0.81 1.05
CA GLU A 88 5.21 -1.04 1.32
C GLU A 88 5.96 -1.48 0.06
N ASN A 89 5.41 -2.42 -0.71
CA ASN A 89 6.02 -2.86 -1.98
C ASN A 89 6.11 -1.74 -3.01
N CYS A 90 5.09 -0.88 -3.08
CA CYS A 90 5.08 0.29 -3.96
C CYS A 90 6.21 1.26 -3.56
N LEU A 91 6.31 1.59 -2.27
CA LEU A 91 7.37 2.44 -1.74
C LEU A 91 8.76 1.84 -1.97
N ASN A 92 8.94 0.55 -1.72
CA ASN A 92 10.19 -0.16 -1.96
C ASN A 92 10.60 -0.12 -3.44
N SER A 93 9.63 -0.24 -4.36
CA SER A 93 9.90 -0.14 -5.80
C SER A 93 10.36 1.26 -6.20
N MET A 94 9.71 2.30 -5.66
CA MET A 94 10.13 3.69 -5.87
C MET A 94 11.51 3.95 -5.28
N LEU A 95 11.76 3.49 -4.05
CA LEU A 95 13.07 3.61 -3.39
C LEU A 95 14.17 2.91 -4.18
N ALA A 96 13.92 1.71 -4.71
CA ALA A 96 14.89 0.99 -5.52
C ALA A 96 15.29 1.76 -6.79
N GLU A 97 14.34 2.45 -7.44
CA GLU A 97 14.63 3.31 -8.59
C GLU A 97 15.51 4.52 -8.20
N TRP A 98 15.26 5.10 -7.02
CA TRP A 98 16.05 6.21 -6.50
C TRP A 98 17.44 5.77 -6.03
N GLU A 99 17.55 4.64 -5.34
CA GLU A 99 18.82 4.05 -4.88
C GLU A 99 19.71 3.60 -6.04
N ALA A 100 19.11 3.19 -7.16
CA ALA A 100 19.86 2.94 -8.39
C ALA A 100 20.66 4.18 -8.83
N ASN A 101 20.26 5.38 -8.38
CA ASN A 101 20.93 6.66 -8.60
C ASN A 101 21.39 6.78 -10.07
N PRO A 102 20.48 6.73 -11.05
CA PRO A 102 20.86 6.68 -12.45
C PRO A 102 21.50 8.00 -12.89
N LEU A 103 22.55 7.94 -13.69
CA LEU A 103 23.23 9.14 -14.17
C LEU A 103 22.36 9.91 -15.19
N ILE A 104 21.88 11.09 -14.83
CA ILE A 104 21.11 11.96 -15.73
C ILE A 104 22.02 12.51 -16.83
N CYS A 105 21.53 12.54 -18.07
CA CYS A 105 22.26 13.10 -19.20
C CYS A 105 22.52 14.59 -19.01
N PRO A 106 23.78 15.04 -18.98
CA PRO A 106 24.12 16.43 -18.70
C PRO A 106 23.74 17.37 -19.86
N VAL A 107 23.52 16.85 -21.07
CA VAL A 107 23.15 17.64 -22.25
C VAL A 107 21.66 17.99 -22.28
N CYS A 108 20.78 17.04 -21.94
CA CYS A 108 19.33 17.29 -22.00
C CYS A 108 18.65 17.43 -20.64
N ILE A 109 19.33 17.03 -19.55
CA ILE A 109 18.86 17.12 -18.16
C ILE A 109 17.48 16.45 -17.98
N LYS A 110 17.15 15.48 -18.84
CA LYS A 110 15.81 14.88 -18.92
C LYS A 110 15.80 13.36 -18.85
N TYR A 111 16.77 12.72 -19.49
CA TYR A 111 16.83 11.26 -19.59
C TYR A 111 18.11 10.73 -18.96
N ASN A 112 18.06 9.50 -18.45
CA ASN A 112 19.21 8.80 -17.91
C ASN A 112 20.13 8.33 -19.04
N LEU A 113 21.44 8.46 -18.83
CA LEU A 113 22.46 7.89 -19.71
C LEU A 113 22.42 6.37 -19.62
N ARG A 114 22.70 5.73 -20.75
CA ARG A 114 22.88 4.28 -20.83
C ARG A 114 24.24 4.00 -21.42
N ILE A 115 24.98 3.11 -20.77
CA ILE A 115 26.28 2.63 -21.25
C ILE A 115 26.08 1.21 -21.77
N MET A 116 26.25 1.00 -23.08
CA MET A 116 26.09 -0.31 -23.70
C MET A 116 27.11 -0.48 -24.82
N ASN A 117 27.74 -1.66 -24.90
CA ASN A 117 28.69 -2.03 -25.97
C ASN A 117 29.77 -0.95 -26.23
N SER A 118 30.35 -0.39 -25.16
CA SER A 118 31.36 0.68 -25.25
C SER A 118 30.86 1.99 -25.88
N VAL A 119 29.56 2.28 -25.74
CA VAL A 119 28.95 3.55 -26.17
C VAL A 119 28.11 4.13 -25.04
N VAL A 120 28.26 5.43 -24.79
CA VAL A 120 27.37 6.22 -23.94
C VAL A 120 26.25 6.78 -24.80
N MET A 121 25.00 6.50 -24.44
CA MET A 121 23.82 6.86 -25.23
C MET A 121 22.75 7.54 -24.39
N CYS A 122 21.99 8.44 -25.02
CA CYS A 122 20.82 9.07 -24.42
C CYS A 122 19.68 9.17 -25.44
N PRO A 123 18.41 9.00 -25.03
CA PRO A 123 17.25 9.25 -25.89
C PRO A 123 17.17 10.66 -26.51
N CYS A 124 17.92 11.64 -25.98
CA CYS A 124 18.01 12.96 -26.61
C CYS A 124 18.85 12.97 -27.92
N GLY A 125 19.50 11.87 -28.27
CA GLY A 125 20.37 11.75 -29.46
C GLY A 125 21.87 11.77 -29.16
N LEU A 126 22.28 11.88 -27.89
CA LEU A 126 23.68 11.72 -27.50
C LEU A 126 24.13 10.29 -27.78
N HIS A 127 25.25 10.14 -28.50
CA HIS A 127 25.84 8.85 -28.83
C HIS A 127 27.37 9.00 -28.95
N ILE A 128 28.09 8.60 -27.91
CA ILE A 128 29.54 8.77 -27.80
C ILE A 128 30.20 7.40 -27.65
N PRO A 129 30.90 6.90 -28.68
CA PRO A 129 31.69 5.68 -28.57
C PRO A 129 32.96 5.97 -27.78
N PHE A 130 33.33 5.06 -26.88
CA PHE A 130 34.57 5.14 -26.12
C PHE A 130 35.41 3.88 -26.32
N HIS A 131 36.73 4.03 -26.22
CA HIS A 131 37.67 2.92 -26.44
C HIS A 131 38.19 2.31 -25.14
N SER A 132 37.83 2.86 -23.99
CA SER A 132 38.26 2.38 -22.68
C SER A 132 37.37 1.22 -22.20
N PRO A 133 37.87 -0.02 -22.11
CA PRO A 133 37.07 -1.16 -21.65
C PRO A 133 36.64 -1.06 -20.18
N GLU A 134 37.20 -0.11 -19.43
CA GLU A 134 36.93 0.08 -18.01
C GLU A 134 35.95 1.21 -17.68
N LEU A 135 35.39 1.91 -18.67
CA LEU A 135 34.45 3.00 -18.39
C LEU A 135 33.11 2.42 -17.91
N THR A 136 32.83 2.59 -16.63
CA THR A 136 31.55 2.25 -16.00
C THR A 136 30.73 3.51 -15.76
N GLU A 137 29.43 3.34 -15.49
CA GLU A 137 28.55 4.47 -15.14
C GLU A 137 29.07 5.24 -13.93
N GLN A 138 29.61 4.53 -12.93
CA GLN A 138 30.19 5.14 -11.73
C GLN A 138 31.45 5.96 -12.05
N LYS A 139 32.33 5.48 -12.92
CA LYS A 139 33.51 6.26 -13.33
C LYS A 139 33.11 7.50 -14.12
N LEU A 140 32.17 7.37 -15.05
CA LEU A 140 31.64 8.51 -15.79
C LEU A 140 31.00 9.56 -14.87
N ARG A 141 30.24 9.09 -13.86
CA ARG A 141 29.68 9.95 -12.82
C ARG A 141 30.76 10.70 -12.06
N ALA A 142 31.77 9.99 -11.56
CA ALA A 142 32.89 10.61 -10.86
C ALA A 142 33.58 11.66 -11.73
N TYR A 143 33.85 11.36 -13.00
CA TYR A 143 34.45 12.35 -13.92
C TYR A 143 33.60 13.61 -14.10
N LEU A 144 32.27 13.46 -14.24
CA LEU A 144 31.36 14.60 -14.36
C LEU A 144 31.32 15.40 -13.06
N GLU A 145 31.15 14.72 -11.92
CA GLU A 145 31.09 15.35 -10.60
C GLU A 145 32.39 16.09 -10.28
N ASP A 146 33.55 15.49 -10.51
CA ASP A 146 34.86 16.10 -10.26
C ASP A 146 35.04 17.39 -11.08
N ASN A 147 34.75 17.34 -12.39
CA ASN A 147 34.88 18.51 -13.27
C ASN A 147 33.90 19.63 -12.89
N VAL A 148 32.64 19.28 -12.59
CA VAL A 148 31.62 20.26 -12.18
C VAL A 148 31.96 20.85 -10.82
N ASN A 149 32.44 20.03 -9.88
CA ASN A 149 32.82 20.47 -8.54
C ASN A 149 34.05 21.39 -8.57
N GLU A 150 35.08 21.03 -9.34
CA GLU A 150 36.28 21.85 -9.56
C GLU A 150 35.92 23.23 -10.14
N HIS A 151 35.03 23.24 -11.13
CA HIS A 151 34.50 24.48 -11.68
C HIS A 151 33.70 25.27 -10.63
N SER A 152 32.80 24.62 -9.90
CA SER A 152 31.91 25.25 -8.92
C SER A 152 32.66 25.89 -7.74
N ALA A 153 33.86 25.40 -7.43
CA ALA A 153 34.73 25.98 -6.42
C ALA A 153 35.18 27.41 -6.78
N HIS A 154 35.19 27.76 -8.07
CA HIS A 154 35.71 29.03 -8.59
C HIS A 154 34.65 29.86 -9.32
N CYS A 155 33.53 29.26 -9.74
CA CYS A 155 32.47 29.92 -10.50
C CYS A 155 31.07 29.45 -10.04
N PRO A 156 30.16 30.37 -9.69
CA PRO A 156 28.81 30.02 -9.24
C PRO A 156 27.84 29.68 -10.39
N HIS A 157 28.26 29.84 -11.65
CA HIS A 157 27.41 29.57 -12.81
C HIS A 157 27.36 28.06 -13.09
N THR A 158 26.26 27.59 -13.67
CA THR A 158 26.15 26.18 -14.10
C THR A 158 26.85 26.02 -15.45
N PRO A 159 27.81 25.09 -15.58
CA PRO A 159 28.44 24.81 -16.87
C PRO A 159 27.45 24.16 -17.84
N GLU A 160 27.56 24.47 -19.13
CA GLU A 160 26.80 23.85 -20.20
C GLU A 160 27.54 22.63 -20.76
N PHE A 161 26.78 21.64 -21.21
CA PHE A 161 27.32 20.44 -21.83
C PHE A 161 26.90 20.34 -23.28
N SER A 162 27.86 20.04 -24.14
CA SER A 162 27.64 19.86 -25.57
C SER A 162 28.41 18.66 -26.11
N VAL A 163 27.98 18.14 -27.25
CA VAL A 163 28.67 17.05 -27.93
C VAL A 163 29.34 17.63 -29.17
N THR A 164 30.64 17.41 -29.33
CA THR A 164 31.33 17.67 -30.59
C THR A 164 30.95 16.59 -31.60
N GLY A 165 30.72 16.99 -32.84
CA GLY A 165 30.39 16.06 -33.91
C GLY A 165 30.68 16.69 -35.26
N GLY A 166 31.83 16.35 -35.83
CA GLY A 166 32.21 16.68 -37.20
C GLY A 166 32.39 15.40 -38.02
N THR A 167 32.32 15.49 -39.35
CA THR A 167 32.44 14.33 -40.26
C THR A 167 33.77 13.57 -40.16
N GLU A 168 34.77 14.13 -39.48
CA GLU A 168 36.10 13.51 -39.32
C GLU A 168 36.57 13.35 -37.86
N GLU A 169 35.90 13.98 -36.89
CA GLU A 169 36.29 13.96 -35.48
C GLU A 169 35.43 12.99 -34.68
N LYS A 170 36.07 12.27 -33.74
CA LYS A 170 35.33 11.38 -32.82
C LYS A 170 34.43 12.24 -31.94
N PRO A 171 33.16 11.86 -31.76
CA PRO A 171 32.26 12.70 -30.98
C PRO A 171 32.66 12.64 -29.51
N SER A 172 32.84 13.81 -28.91
CA SER A 172 33.33 13.97 -27.54
C SER A 172 32.38 14.81 -26.71
N LEU A 173 32.28 14.50 -25.41
CA LEU A 173 31.45 15.27 -24.47
C LEU A 173 32.28 16.43 -23.94
N LEU A 174 31.77 17.65 -24.09
CA LEU A 174 32.39 18.86 -23.61
C LEU A 174 31.58 19.47 -22.47
N MET A 175 32.29 20.00 -21.49
CA MET A 175 31.79 20.95 -20.50
C MET A 175 32.35 22.33 -20.84
N SER A 176 31.51 23.37 -20.84
CA SER A 176 31.92 24.75 -21.09
C SER A 176 31.15 25.74 -20.23
N CYS A 177 31.80 26.78 -19.75
CA CYS A 177 31.16 27.86 -19.00
C CYS A 177 31.49 29.22 -19.61
N LEU A 178 30.47 29.93 -20.08
CA LEU A 178 30.61 31.24 -20.73
C LEU A 178 30.97 32.37 -19.75
N ALA A 179 30.84 32.14 -18.43
CA ALA A 179 31.09 33.18 -17.42
C ALA A 179 32.57 33.27 -17.01
N CYS A 180 33.29 32.15 -17.05
CA CYS A 180 34.70 32.05 -16.65
C CYS A 180 35.60 31.45 -17.74
N ASP A 181 35.07 31.32 -18.96
CA ASP A 181 35.75 30.78 -20.15
C ASP A 181 36.42 29.40 -19.93
N THR A 182 35.94 28.64 -18.94
CA THR A 182 36.45 27.30 -18.63
C THR A 182 35.81 26.29 -19.55
N TRP A 183 36.62 25.38 -20.08
CA TRP A 183 36.15 24.25 -20.88
C TRP A 183 36.97 23.00 -20.57
N ALA A 184 36.31 21.84 -20.65
CA ALA A 184 36.93 20.54 -20.42
C ALA A 184 36.33 19.48 -21.34
N VAL A 185 37.17 18.55 -21.81
CA VAL A 185 36.74 17.34 -22.52
C VAL A 185 36.52 16.25 -21.48
N ILE A 186 35.30 15.72 -21.42
CA ILE A 186 34.90 14.70 -20.45
C ILE A 186 35.05 13.29 -21.03
N LEU A 187 34.69 13.10 -22.31
CA LEU A 187 34.74 11.82 -23.04
C LEU A 187 35.22 12.02 -24.46
#